data_AF-A0A2D6Y4X7-F1
#
_entry.id   AF-A0A2D6Y4X7-F1
#
_cell.length_a   1.000
_cell.length_b   1.000
_cell.length_c   1.000
_cell.angle_alpha   90.00
_cell.angle_beta   90.00
_cell.angle_gamma   90.00
#
_symmetry.space_group_name_H-M   'P 1'
#
loop_
_entity.id
_entity.type
_entity.pdbx_description
1 polymer ?
#
loop_
_entity_poly.entity_id
_entity_poly.type
_entity_poly.pdbx_seq_one_letter_code
_entity_poly.pdbx_strand_id
1 'polypeptide(L)' 'MFKIEELTENGWCHTAEHENQDNAFWHARAKSDADGHTYRVISREFHTVCLLTSNGTECWELD' A
#
# COMPACT_ATOMS: atom_id res chain seq x y z
N MET A 1 3.61 12.66 -1.80
CA MET A 1 3.96 11.56 -0.87
C MET A 1 3.03 10.34 -1.00
N PHE A 2 3.57 9.13 -0.81
CA PHE A 2 2.87 7.83 -0.86
C PHE A 2 2.76 7.22 0.53
N LYS A 3 1.54 6.92 0.97
CA LYS A 3 1.25 6.31 2.29
C LYS A 3 1.08 4.82 2.17
N ILE A 4 1.61 4.07 3.12
CA ILE A 4 1.42 2.63 3.28
C ILE A 4 0.43 2.41 4.41
N GLU A 5 -0.65 1.70 4.11
CA GLU A 5 -1.71 1.37 5.06
C GLU A 5 -1.93 -0.15 5.09
N GLU A 6 -2.14 -0.70 6.29
CA GLU A 6 -2.45 -2.10 6.53
C GLU A 6 -3.96 -2.27 6.76
N LEU A 7 -4.55 -3.32 6.21
CA LEU A 7 -5.95 -3.66 6.48
C LEU A 7 -6.05 -4.38 7.83
N THR A 8 -6.72 -3.75 8.79
CA THR A 8 -7.02 -4.30 10.11
C THR A 8 -8.52 -4.53 10.30
N GLU A 9 -8.92 -5.13 11.42
CA GLU A 9 -10.34 -5.27 11.80
C GLU A 9 -11.08 -3.91 11.89
N ASN A 10 -10.35 -2.82 12.16
CA ASN A 10 -10.90 -1.47 12.24
C ASN A 10 -10.76 -0.69 10.91
N GLY A 11 -10.42 -1.37 9.82
CA GLY A 11 -10.14 -0.77 8.52
C GLY A 11 -8.67 -0.44 8.30
N TRP A 12 -8.41 0.54 7.43
CA TRP A 12 -7.06 0.89 6.98
C TRP A 12 -6.30 1.68 8.06
N CYS A 13 -5.19 1.12 8.52
CA CYS A 13 -4.32 1.72 9.52
C CYS A 13 -3.01 2.18 8.85
N HIS A 14 -2.61 3.44 9.10
CA HIS A 14 -1.34 3.96 8.59
C HIS A 14 -0.14 3.29 9.27
N THR A 15 0.84 2.88 8.46
CA THR A 15 2.04 2.19 8.98
C THR A 15 3.35 2.87 8.60
N ALA A 16 3.43 3.50 7.42
CA ALA A 16 4.63 4.16 6.92
C ALA A 16 4.31 5.09 5.74
N GLU A 17 5.27 5.88 5.30
CA GLU A 17 5.18 6.71 4.10
C GLU A 17 6.55 6.90 3.43
N HIS A 18 6.53 7.12 2.11
CA HIS A 18 7.71 7.43 1.31
C HIS A 18 7.40 8.53 0.29
N GLU A 19 8.40 9.32 -0.08
CA GLU A 19 8.27 10.30 -1.17
C GLU A 19 8.23 9.64 -2.56
N ASN A 20 8.86 8.48 -2.69
CA ASN A 20 8.97 7.74 -3.94
C ASN A 20 8.00 6.55 -3.99
N GLN A 21 7.32 6.39 -5.12
CA GLN A 21 6.33 5.33 -5.35
C GLN A 21 6.93 3.92 -5.25
N ASP A 22 8.05 3.66 -5.90
CA ASP A 22 8.69 2.34 -5.93
C ASP A 22 9.14 1.91 -4.53
N ASN A 23 9.68 2.85 -3.75
CA ASN A 23 10.05 2.58 -2.36
C ASN A 23 8.83 2.22 -1.51
N ALA A 24 7.73 2.98 -1.64
CA ALA A 24 6.50 2.66 -0.92
C ALA A 24 5.94 1.30 -1.34
N PHE A 25 5.98 1.01 -2.64
CA PHE A 25 5.52 -0.25 -3.21
C PHE A 25 6.30 -1.45 -2.69
N TRP A 26 7.63 -1.44 -2.81
CA TRP A 26 8.46 -2.56 -2.38
C TRP A 26 8.43 -2.74 -0.86
N HIS A 27 8.32 -1.66 -0.10
CA HIS A 27 8.10 -1.74 1.34
C HIS A 27 6.78 -2.46 1.66
N ALA A 28 5.66 -2.00 1.08
CA ALA A 28 4.36 -2.62 1.31
C ALA A 28 4.33 -4.08 0.85
N ARG A 29 5.00 -4.40 -0.28
CA ARG A 29 5.09 -5.76 -0.81
C ARG A 29 5.86 -6.66 0.13
N ALA A 30 7.02 -6.22 0.60
CA ALA A 30 7.84 -6.97 1.55
C ALA A 30 7.09 -7.27 2.86
N LYS A 31 6.26 -6.33 3.34
CA LYS A 31 5.42 -6.59 4.52
C LYS A 31 4.34 -7.62 4.23
N SER A 32 3.57 -7.44 3.15
CA SER A 32 2.50 -8.38 2.74
C SER A 32 3.04 -9.80 2.54
N ASP A 33 4.23 -9.95 1.95
CA ASP A 33 4.88 -11.26 1.77
C ASP A 33 5.37 -11.87 3.09
N ALA A 34 5.71 -11.04 4.10
CA ALA A 34 6.25 -11.50 5.38
C ALA A 34 5.17 -11.90 6.39
N ASP A 35 4.06 -11.15 6.47
CA ASP A 35 2.99 -11.38 7.45
C ASP A 35 1.70 -11.93 6.82
N GLY A 36 1.57 -11.95 5.49
CA GLY A 36 0.38 -12.39 4.77
C GLY A 36 -0.79 -11.41 4.86
N HIS A 37 -0.60 -10.24 5.46
CA HIS A 37 -1.64 -9.21 5.58
C HIS A 37 -1.78 -8.44 4.27
N THR A 38 -2.93 -7.76 4.16
CA THR A 38 -3.22 -6.90 3.02
C THR A 38 -2.73 -5.49 3.31
N TYR A 39 -1.96 -4.94 2.38
CA TYR A 39 -1.47 -3.58 2.43
C TYR A 39 -2.01 -2.79 1.24
N ARG A 40 -2.06 -1.47 1.37
CA ARG A 40 -2.20 -0.58 0.22
C ARG A 40 -1.18 0.53 0.25
N VAL A 41 -0.71 0.92 -0.92
CA VAL A 41 0.00 2.18 -1.13
C VAL A 41 -1.00 3.16 -1.72
N ILE A 42 -1.17 4.34 -1.11
CA ILE A 42 -2.10 5.37 -1.59
C ILE A 42 -1.42 6.73 -1.62
N SER A 43 -1.63 7.46 -2.71
CA SER A 43 -1.29 8.88 -2.81
C SER A 43 -2.46 9.65 -3.41
N ARG A 44 -2.96 10.63 -2.65
CA ARG A 44 -3.98 11.56 -3.16
C ARG A 44 -3.41 12.59 -4.12
N GLU A 45 -2.14 12.95 -3.94
CA GLU A 45 -1.45 13.90 -4.80
C GLU A 45 -1.25 13.31 -6.21
N PHE A 46 -0.77 12.07 -6.27
CA PHE A 46 -0.54 11.35 -7.51
C PHE A 46 -1.73 10.49 -7.95
N HIS A 47 -2.89 10.65 -7.30
CA HIS A 47 -4.13 9.95 -7.65
C HIS A 47 -3.90 8.45 -7.87
N THR A 48 -3.16 7.80 -6.97
CA THR A 48 -2.72 6.42 -7.15
C THR A 48 -3.12 5.59 -5.93
N VAL A 49 -3.61 4.39 -6.17
CA VAL A 49 -3.74 3.35 -5.14
C VAL A 49 -3.25 2.01 -5.69
N CYS A 50 -2.44 1.31 -4.91
CA CYS A 50 -2.04 -0.07 -5.18
C CYS A 50 -2.43 -0.94 -3.98
N LEU A 51 -3.18 -2.00 -4.21
CA LEU A 51 -3.53 -3.02 -3.22
C LEU A 51 -2.57 -4.20 -3.36
N LEU A 52 -1.96 -4.59 -2.26
CA LEU A 52 -0.97 -5.66 -2.16
C LEU A 52 -1.53 -6.74 -1.24
N THR A 53 -1.70 -7.93 -1.80
CA THR A 53 -2.16 -9.12 -1.09
C THR A 53 -1.15 -10.25 -1.28
N SER A 54 -1.30 -11.31 -0.50
CA SER A 54 -0.55 -12.56 -0.70
C SER A 54 -0.74 -13.18 -2.08
N ASN A 55 -1.87 -12.92 -2.75
CA ASN A 55 -2.19 -13.48 -4.07
C ASN A 55 -1.71 -12.61 -5.24
N GLY A 56 -1.23 -11.40 -4.97
CA GLY A 56 -0.78 -10.49 -6.02
C GLY A 56 -1.10 -9.05 -5.70
N THR A 57 -0.98 -8.22 -6.73
CA THR A 57 -1.06 -6.78 -6.63
C THR A 57 -1.97 -6.23 -7.72
N GLU A 58 -2.82 -5.27 -7.35
CA GLU A 58 -3.64 -4.51 -8.29
C GLU A 58 -3.46 -3.02 -8.02
N CYS A 59 -3.32 -2.21 -9.07
CA CYS A 59 -3.14 -0.77 -8.98
C CYS A 59 -4.17 -0.03 -9.83
N TRP A 60 -4.64 1.09 -9.31
CA TRP A 60 -5.62 1.96 -9.97
C TRP A 60 -5.21 3.42 -9.82
N GLU A 61 -5.60 4.22 -10.81
CA GLU A 61 -5.65 5.66 -10.69
C GLU A 61 -6.97 6.07 -10.03
N LEU A 62 -6.92 7.07 -9.16
CA LEU A 62 -8.09 7.63 -8.48
C LEU A 62 -8.62 8.79 -9.32
N ASP A 63 -9.83 8.66 -9.87
CA ASP A 63 -10.53 9.76 -10.56
C ASP A 63 -10.83 10.97 -9.65
#